data_AF-X0TUI3-F1
#
_entry.id   AF-X0TUI3-F1
#
_cell.length_a   1.000
_cell.length_b   1.000
_cell.length_c   1.000
_cell.angle_alpha   90.00
_cell.angle_beta   90.00
_cell.angle_gamma   90.00
#
_symmetry.space_group_name_H-M   'P 1'
#
loop_
_entity.id
_entity.type
_entity.pdbx_description
1 polymer ?
#
loop_
_entity_poly.entity_id
_entity_poly.type
_entity_poly.pdbx_seq_one_letter_code
_entity_poly.pdbx_strand_id
1 'polypeptide(L)'
;TVIFINNAVFGMTGGQMAPTTVLGQVTATTQQGRKAVGEGYPLQVSELLALLPGTIYIERCSVHNPAQVRKAKKAVKHAFELQLAGSEGLSLVEVLSPCPVYWRMTAVEAMKWIEKEMTKVFPLGRLK
;
A
#
# COMPACT_ATOMS: atom_id res chain seq x y z
N THR A 1 -4.63 -16.16 1.95
CA THR A 1 -3.71 -15.01 1.87
C THR A 1 -4.21 -13.96 0.89
N VAL A 2 -4.11 -12.67 1.24
CA VAL A 2 -4.46 -11.53 0.39
C VAL A 2 -3.20 -10.70 0.12
N ILE A 3 -3.00 -10.34 -1.16
CA ILE A 3 -1.93 -9.43 -1.56
C ILE A 3 -2.59 -8.13 -2.02
N PHE A 4 -2.35 -7.05 -1.28
CA PHE A 4 -2.93 -5.75 -1.57
C PHE A 4 -1.88 -4.84 -2.20
N ILE A 5 -2.02 -4.57 -3.50
CA ILE A 5 -1.13 -3.63 -4.20
C ILE A 5 -1.66 -2.21 -3.99
N ASN A 6 -0.94 -1.42 -3.17
CA ASN A 6 -1.31 -0.04 -2.86
C ASN A 6 -0.45 0.92 -3.69
N ASN A 7 -1.05 1.50 -4.72
CA ASN A 7 -0.47 2.58 -5.51
C ASN A 7 -1.20 3.93 -5.29
N ALA A 8 -1.99 4.04 -4.22
CA ALA A 8 -2.68 5.26 -3.81
C ALA A 8 -3.64 5.88 -4.85
N VAL A 9 -4.04 5.17 -5.90
CA VAL A 9 -5.04 5.61 -6.89
C VAL A 9 -5.82 4.41 -7.43
N PHE A 10 -6.99 4.64 -8.02
CA PHE A 10 -7.63 3.59 -8.82
C PHE A 10 -6.97 3.52 -10.20
N GLY A 11 -5.89 2.72 -10.30
CA GLY A 11 -5.09 2.61 -11.53
C GLY A 11 -5.86 2.03 -12.73
N MET A 12 -6.86 1.18 -12.52
CA MET A 12 -7.61 0.60 -13.64
C MET A 12 -8.71 1.52 -14.20
N THR A 13 -9.06 2.60 -13.49
CA THR A 13 -10.13 3.53 -13.87
C THR A 13 -9.61 4.93 -14.21
N GLY A 14 -8.37 5.02 -14.68
CA GLY A 14 -7.77 6.28 -15.13
C GLY A 14 -7.13 7.11 -14.01
N GLY A 15 -6.85 6.51 -12.85
CA GLY A 15 -6.14 7.19 -11.76
C GLY A 15 -7.04 8.09 -10.92
N GLN A 16 -8.26 7.64 -10.62
CA GLN A 16 -9.17 8.32 -9.70
C GLN A 16 -8.68 8.23 -8.24
N MET A 17 -9.22 9.08 -7.38
CA MET A 17 -8.94 9.04 -5.95
C MET A 17 -9.36 7.69 -5.36
N ALA A 18 -8.41 7.03 -4.70
CA ALA A 18 -8.63 5.83 -3.91
C ALA A 18 -8.70 6.17 -2.41
N PRO A 19 -9.26 5.28 -1.57
CA PRO A 19 -9.22 5.45 -0.12
C PRO A 19 -7.80 5.68 0.43
N THR A 20 -6.78 5.09 -0.21
CA THR A 20 -5.37 5.22 0.16
C THR A 20 -4.64 6.42 -0.48
N THR A 21 -5.32 7.24 -1.30
CA THR A 21 -4.72 8.47 -1.88
C THR A 21 -4.20 9.37 -0.77
N VAL A 22 -2.95 9.81 -0.88
CA VAL A 22 -2.25 10.64 0.12
C VAL A 22 -2.74 12.09 0.06
N LEU A 23 -2.73 12.81 1.18
CA LEU A 23 -3.05 14.25 1.19
C LEU A 23 -2.18 15.02 0.21
N GLY A 24 -2.79 15.96 -0.51
CA GLY A 24 -2.14 16.75 -1.57
C GLY A 24 -1.87 15.98 -2.87
N GLN A 25 -2.08 14.65 -2.91
CA GLN A 25 -1.88 13.88 -4.14
C GLN A 25 -2.98 14.20 -5.16
N VAL A 26 -2.57 14.68 -6.34
CA VAL A 26 -3.44 14.99 -7.46
C VAL A 26 -3.90 13.70 -8.14
N THR A 27 -5.20 13.58 -8.40
CA THR A 27 -5.81 12.45 -9.10
C THR A 27 -6.81 12.93 -10.14
N ALA A 28 -7.38 12.03 -10.95
CA ALA A 28 -8.40 12.36 -11.94
C ALA A 28 -9.65 13.03 -11.32
N THR A 29 -10.00 12.68 -10.09
CA THR A 29 -11.19 13.20 -9.38
C THR A 29 -10.85 14.20 -8.27
N THR A 30 -9.56 14.40 -7.97
CA THR A 30 -9.06 15.42 -7.02
C THR A 30 -7.93 16.22 -7.67
N GLN A 31 -8.29 17.07 -8.64
CA GLN A 31 -7.33 17.81 -9.46
C GLN A 31 -6.50 18.85 -8.67
N GLN A 32 -7.01 19.31 -7.52
CA GLN A 32 -6.29 20.20 -6.61
C GLN A 32 -5.51 19.44 -5.52
N GLY A 33 -5.43 18.11 -5.62
CA GLY A 33 -4.88 17.24 -4.59
C GLY A 33 -5.91 16.87 -3.52
N ARG A 34 -5.70 15.73 -2.86
CA ARG A 34 -6.60 15.28 -1.78
C ARG A 34 -6.60 16.25 -0.59
N LYS A 35 -7.77 16.64 -0.09
CA LYS A 35 -7.96 17.51 1.08
C LYS A 35 -8.59 16.75 2.24
N ALA A 36 -8.10 16.97 3.46
CA ALA A 36 -8.67 16.35 4.65
C ALA A 36 -10.15 16.75 4.87
N VAL A 37 -10.48 18.02 4.59
CA VAL A 37 -11.85 18.52 4.64
C VAL A 37 -12.60 18.05 3.39
N GLY A 38 -13.72 17.35 3.58
CA GLY A 38 -14.56 16.83 2.51
C GLY A 38 -14.15 15.45 2.00
N GLU A 39 -12.86 15.20 1.77
CA GLU A 39 -12.36 13.93 1.19
C GLU A 39 -11.70 13.02 2.23
N GLY A 40 -11.50 13.51 3.46
CA GLY A 40 -10.97 12.75 4.59
C GLY A 40 -9.49 12.41 4.48
N TYR A 41 -8.99 11.67 5.47
CA TYR A 41 -7.60 11.21 5.52
C TYR A 41 -7.40 9.86 4.80
N PRO A 42 -6.17 9.57 4.34
CA PRO A 42 -5.85 8.29 3.71
C PRO A 42 -6.17 7.11 4.63
N LEU A 43 -6.83 6.08 4.08
CA LEU A 43 -7.24 4.90 4.83
C LEU A 43 -6.05 3.96 5.05
N GLN A 44 -5.68 3.78 6.31
CA GLN A 44 -4.62 2.89 6.76
C GLN A 44 -5.14 1.44 6.88
N VAL A 45 -5.30 0.78 5.73
CA VAL A 45 -5.96 -0.55 5.62
C VAL A 45 -5.27 -1.60 6.49
N SER A 46 -3.93 -1.67 6.47
CA SER A 46 -3.19 -2.67 7.25
C SER A 46 -3.36 -2.47 8.76
N GLU A 47 -3.34 -1.22 9.24
CA GLU A 47 -3.55 -0.88 10.64
C GLU A 47 -4.96 -1.28 11.09
N LEU A 48 -5.99 -0.97 10.28
CA LEU A 48 -7.37 -1.35 10.58
C LEU A 48 -7.54 -2.87 10.65
N LEU A 49 -6.94 -3.62 9.72
CA LEU A 49 -7.05 -5.07 9.68
C LEU A 49 -6.23 -5.76 10.77
N ALA A 50 -5.10 -5.18 11.18
CA ALA A 50 -4.27 -5.73 12.28
C ALA A 50 -5.06 -5.82 13.61
N LEU A 51 -6.01 -4.90 13.82
CA LEU A 51 -6.87 -4.89 15.02
C LEU A 51 -7.91 -6.01 15.03
N LEU A 52 -8.23 -6.62 13.89
CA LEU A 52 -9.28 -7.63 13.81
C LEU A 52 -8.82 -8.98 14.41
N PRO A 53 -9.67 -9.68 15.19
CA PRO A 53 -9.29 -10.96 15.78
C PRO A 53 -9.05 -12.06 14.75
N GLY A 54 -9.68 -11.97 13.57
CA GLY A 54 -9.53 -12.95 12.49
C GLY A 54 -8.29 -12.78 11.61
N THR A 55 -7.41 -11.83 11.89
CA THR A 55 -6.13 -11.68 11.17
C THR A 55 -4.99 -12.29 11.96
N ILE A 56 -4.07 -12.96 11.27
CA ILE A 56 -2.92 -13.65 11.89
C ILE A 56 -1.58 -13.11 11.42
N TYR A 57 -1.56 -12.41 10.28
CA TYR A 57 -0.33 -11.86 9.73
C TYR A 57 -0.65 -10.66 8.86
N ILE A 58 -0.11 -9.50 9.21
CA ILE A 58 -0.27 -8.26 8.45
C ILE A 58 1.10 -7.62 8.30
N GLU A 59 1.59 -7.52 7.08
CA GLU A 59 2.89 -6.88 6.81
C GLU A 59 2.78 -5.93 5.62
N ARG A 60 3.23 -4.68 5.83
CA ARG A 60 3.40 -3.71 4.77
C ARG A 60 4.83 -3.71 4.28
N CYS A 61 4.99 -3.90 2.99
CA CYS A 61 6.25 -3.86 2.28
C CYS A 61 6.18 -2.87 1.09
N SER A 62 7.30 -2.72 0.39
CA SER A 62 7.37 -1.87 -0.79
C SER A 62 8.30 -2.48 -1.84
N VAL A 63 8.19 -2.02 -3.08
CA VAL A 63 9.04 -2.41 -4.20
C VAL A 63 9.88 -1.26 -4.76
N HIS A 64 10.03 -0.16 -4.01
CA HIS A 64 10.73 1.04 -4.51
C HIS A 64 12.25 0.88 -4.73
N ASN A 65 12.88 -0.16 -4.18
CA ASN A 65 14.28 -0.48 -4.42
C ASN A 65 14.56 -1.99 -4.25
N PRO A 66 15.73 -2.50 -4.69
CA PRO A 66 16.05 -3.94 -4.64
C PRO A 66 16.04 -4.54 -3.23
N ALA A 67 16.41 -3.78 -2.20
CA ALA A 67 16.38 -4.25 -0.82
C ALA A 67 14.94 -4.49 -0.34
N GLN A 68 14.03 -3.60 -0.72
CA GLN A 68 12.62 -3.68 -0.37
C GLN A 68 11.90 -4.77 -1.19
N VAL A 69 12.27 -4.98 -2.46
CA VAL A 69 11.79 -6.14 -3.25
C VAL A 69 12.13 -7.48 -2.57
N ARG A 70 13.35 -7.62 -2.01
CA ARG A 70 13.72 -8.82 -1.25
C ARG A 70 12.88 -8.99 0.02
N LYS A 71 12.55 -7.90 0.72
CA LYS A 71 11.68 -7.93 1.90
C LYS A 71 10.24 -8.31 1.51
N ALA A 72 9.70 -7.71 0.45
CA ALA A 72 8.39 -8.05 -0.09
C ALA A 72 8.28 -9.53 -0.47
N LYS A 73 9.31 -10.09 -1.15
CA LYS A 73 9.38 -11.52 -1.45
C LYS A 73 9.30 -12.39 -0.19
N LYS A 74 10.03 -12.02 0.88
CA LYS A 74 10.01 -12.74 2.16
C LYS A 74 8.63 -12.66 2.82
N ALA A 75 8.00 -11.50 2.83
CA ALA A 75 6.67 -11.30 3.41
C ALA A 75 5.61 -12.14 2.68
N VAL A 76 5.59 -12.10 1.35
CA VAL A 76 4.69 -12.92 0.53
C VAL A 76 4.93 -14.41 0.76
N LYS A 77 6.19 -14.85 0.81
CA LYS A 77 6.53 -16.24 1.12
C LYS A 77 5.98 -16.66 2.47
N HIS A 78 6.20 -15.85 3.51
CA HIS A 78 5.74 -16.16 4.86
C HIS A 78 4.20 -16.25 4.95
N ALA A 79 3.49 -15.34 4.29
CA ALA A 79 2.03 -15.41 4.22
C ALA A 79 1.52 -16.70 3.56
N PHE A 80 2.24 -17.22 2.55
CA PHE A 80 1.90 -18.53 1.96
C PHE A 80 2.31 -19.71 2.84
N GLU A 81 3.43 -19.63 3.56
CA GLU A 81 3.83 -20.64 4.54
C GLU A 81 2.76 -20.80 5.64
N LEU A 82 2.21 -19.70 6.16
CA LEU A 82 1.10 -19.73 7.12
C LEU A 82 -0.16 -20.40 6.56
N GLN A 83 -0.49 -20.10 5.29
CA GLN A 83 -1.62 -20.72 4.60
C GLN A 83 -1.43 -22.23 4.42
N LEU A 84 -0.24 -22.67 4.01
CA LEU A 84 0.09 -24.09 3.82
C LEU A 84 0.14 -24.86 5.15
N ALA A 85 0.53 -24.21 6.24
CA ALA A 85 0.52 -24.79 7.59
C ALA A 85 -0.89 -24.96 8.17
N GLY A 86 -1.95 -24.49 7.49
CA GLY A 86 -3.32 -24.58 7.97
C GLY A 86 -3.65 -23.58 9.08
N SER A 87 -2.93 -22.45 9.15
CA SER A 87 -3.16 -21.44 10.18
C SER A 87 -4.57 -20.85 10.06
N GLU A 88 -5.33 -20.84 11.15
CA GLU A 88 -6.67 -20.25 11.18
C GLU A 88 -6.60 -18.72 11.21
N GLY A 89 -6.88 -18.09 10.07
CA GLY A 89 -7.03 -16.64 9.98
C GLY A 89 -6.56 -16.04 8.66
N LEU A 90 -6.74 -14.73 8.54
CA LEU A 90 -6.37 -13.97 7.36
C LEU A 90 -4.93 -13.46 7.46
N SER A 91 -4.15 -13.76 6.43
CA SER A 91 -2.87 -13.09 6.15
C SER A 91 -3.06 -12.03 5.06
N LEU A 92 -2.56 -10.81 5.28
CA LEU A 92 -2.51 -9.75 4.28
C LEU A 92 -1.09 -9.18 4.14
N VAL A 93 -0.63 -9.06 2.90
CA VAL A 93 0.62 -8.36 2.55
C VAL A 93 0.27 -7.14 1.71
N GLU A 94 0.44 -5.95 2.28
CA GLU A 94 0.30 -4.68 1.56
C GLU A 94 1.63 -4.36 0.86
N VAL A 95 1.58 -4.04 -0.43
CA VAL A 95 2.75 -3.71 -1.24
C VAL A 95 2.61 -2.29 -1.78
N LEU A 96 3.40 -1.35 -1.26
CA LEU A 96 3.50 -0.03 -1.84
C LEU A 96 4.19 -0.11 -3.20
N SER A 97 3.45 0.18 -4.27
CA SER A 97 3.85 -0.05 -5.66
C SER A 97 3.79 1.24 -6.48
N PRO A 98 4.80 1.50 -7.34
CA PRO A 98 4.82 2.70 -8.17
C PRO A 98 3.72 2.69 -9.21
N CYS A 99 3.17 3.85 -9.53
CA CYS A 99 2.25 4.03 -10.66
C CYS A 99 2.60 5.30 -11.46
N PRO A 100 3.74 5.31 -12.18
CA PRO A 100 4.27 6.51 -12.82
C PRO A 100 3.29 7.18 -13.78
N VAL A 101 2.49 6.38 -14.49
CA VAL A 101 1.47 6.87 -15.45
C VAL A 101 0.46 7.80 -14.77
N TYR A 102 -0.20 7.35 -13.69
CA TYR A 102 -1.26 8.13 -13.05
C TYR A 102 -0.74 9.14 -12.04
N TRP A 103 0.47 8.93 -11.51
CA TRP A 103 1.14 9.93 -10.69
C TRP A 103 1.77 11.04 -11.53
N ARG A 104 1.82 10.89 -12.87
CA ARG A 104 2.47 11.81 -13.82
C ARG A 104 3.94 12.06 -13.45
N MET A 105 4.62 10.99 -13.08
CA MET A 105 6.02 10.97 -12.65
C MET A 105 6.81 10.04 -13.56
N THR A 106 8.11 10.28 -13.70
CA THR A 106 9.00 9.25 -14.25
C THR A 106 9.06 8.03 -13.32
N ALA A 107 9.47 6.87 -13.83
CA ALA A 107 9.61 5.67 -13.01
C ALA A 107 10.54 5.88 -11.80
N VAL A 108 11.64 6.62 -11.98
CA VAL A 108 12.61 6.90 -10.92
C VAL A 108 12.02 7.84 -9.86
N GLU A 109 11.28 8.87 -10.27
CA GLU A 109 10.59 9.77 -9.35
C GLU A 109 9.50 9.05 -8.57
N ALA A 110 8.73 8.17 -9.21
CA ALA A 110 7.72 7.35 -8.55
C ALA A 110 8.32 6.48 -7.42
N MET A 111 9.48 5.85 -7.66
CA MET A 111 10.19 5.11 -6.62
C MET A 111 10.62 6.01 -5.45
N LYS A 112 11.19 7.19 -5.75
CA LYS A 112 11.60 8.17 -4.73
C LYS A 112 10.40 8.71 -3.95
N TRP A 113 9.26 8.89 -4.61
CA TRP A 113 8.03 9.38 -3.98
C TRP A 113 7.47 8.36 -2.99
N ILE A 114 7.54 7.06 -3.30
CA ILE A 114 7.20 6.03 -2.32
C ILE A 114 8.09 6.16 -1.08
N GLU A 115 9.41 6.17 -1.28
CA GLU A 115 10.40 6.23 -0.21
C GLU A 115 10.22 7.46 0.70
N LYS A 116 9.93 8.62 0.11
CA LYS A 116 9.92 9.91 0.82
C LYS A 116 8.55 10.33 1.30
N GLU A 117 7.47 9.98 0.61
CA GLU A 117 6.13 10.49 0.90
C GLU A 117 5.16 9.40 1.30
N MET A 118 5.01 8.33 0.49
CA MET A 118 4.04 7.28 0.84
C MET A 118 4.38 6.56 2.15
N THR A 119 5.66 6.29 2.41
CA THR A 119 6.10 5.60 3.63
C THR A 119 5.85 6.42 4.91
N LYS A 120 5.73 7.75 4.81
CA LYS A 120 5.35 8.60 5.96
C LYS A 120 3.90 8.36 6.36
N VAL A 121 3.02 8.11 5.38
CA VAL A 121 1.59 7.83 5.60
C VAL A 121 1.34 6.35 5.86
N PHE A 122 2.13 5.49 5.22
CA PHE A 122 2.05 4.04 5.27
C PHE A 122 3.41 3.44 5.68
N PRO A 123 3.78 3.51 6.97
CA PRO A 123 5.07 3.00 7.45
C PRO A 123 5.26 1.52 7.13
N LEU A 124 6.44 1.16 6.63
CA LEU A 124 6.77 -0.23 6.30
C LEU A 124 7.03 -1.02 7.58
N GLY A 125 6.64 -2.29 7.58
CA GLY A 125 6.87 -3.19 8.70
C GLY A 125 5.78 -4.23 8.87
N ARG A 126 5.99 -5.12 9.84
CA ARG A 126 4.99 -6.08 10.29
C ARG A 126 4.14 -5.44 11.38
N LEU A 127 2.83 -5.49 11.20
CA LEU A 127 1.83 -4.96 12.12
C LEU A 127 1.21 -6.08 12.97
N LYS A 128 1.21 -7.31 12.46
CA LYS A 128 0.77 -8.52 13.16
C LYS A 128 1.57 -9.72 12.68
#